data_AF-A0A452I9G2-F1
#
_entry.id   AF-A0A452I9G2-F1
#
_cell.length_a   1.000
_cell.length_b   1.000
_cell.length_c   1.000
_cell.angle_alpha   90.00
_cell.angle_beta   90.00
_cell.angle_gamma   90.00
#
_symmetry.space_group_name_H-M   'P 1'
#
loop_
_entity.id
_entity.type
_entity.pdbx_description
1 polymer ?
#
loop_
_entity_poly.entity_id
_entity_poly.type
_entity_poly.pdbx_seq_one_letter_code
_entity_poly.pdbx_strand_id
1 'polypeptide(L)'
;MNYVDRYLSSVPTQKNHLQLLGAVCMLLASKLRETMPLTVEKLCIYTDNSITPQQLLDCEVLVLEKLKWDLVSVIANDFLVHILHRLPLPTDKVELVKKHAQTFIALCATDYTFAMYPPSMIATGSIGAAIHGLSVSANSFSGEALTELLASITGTEVGPVQPYVKTSGSMGVTCVSQMPVAEGKSVQQTVEILTRKLELLGAEKQGTFCVDCETYHTAASTMGNQGQAGKLMYVMHNSEYPLSCFALFENGPCLIADANFDVLMVKLKGFFQNAKANKIESRGTRYQYCDFLVKVGTVTMGPSARGISVEVEYCPCVVANDCWNLLMEFMQSFMGNHTPGIPSMFGNKHDSIYSPGDTMAQYMELFNKIRKQQQVPVAGIR
;
A
#
# COMPACT_ATOMS: atom_id res chain seq x y z
N MET A 1 6.09 -21.46 -9.13
CA MET A 1 6.47 -20.43 -8.13
C MET A 1 6.25 -20.94 -6.71
N ASN A 2 5.02 -21.28 -6.28
CA ASN A 2 4.78 -21.83 -4.94
C ASN A 2 5.79 -22.91 -4.47
N TYR A 3 6.10 -23.90 -5.32
CA TYR A 3 7.09 -24.93 -4.98
C TYR A 3 8.52 -24.38 -4.82
N VAL A 4 8.92 -23.43 -5.68
CA VAL A 4 10.23 -22.75 -5.60
C VAL A 4 10.31 -21.98 -4.30
N ASP A 5 9.30 -21.18 -3.97
CA ASP A 5 9.28 -20.34 -2.78
C ASP A 5 9.32 -21.17 -1.49
N ARG A 6 8.51 -22.25 -1.41
CA ARG A 6 8.49 -23.18 -0.28
C ARG A 6 9.77 -24.00 -0.14
N TYR A 7 10.43 -24.32 -1.25
CA TYR A 7 11.70 -25.01 -1.21
C TYR A 7 12.81 -24.07 -0.70
N LEU A 8 12.89 -22.86 -1.26
CA LEU A 8 13.88 -21.86 -0.88
C LEU A 8 13.71 -21.33 0.55
N SER A 9 12.50 -21.37 1.11
CA SER A 9 12.26 -20.99 2.51
C SER A 9 12.89 -21.95 3.53
N SER A 10 13.24 -23.17 3.12
CA SER A 10 13.80 -24.21 3.99
C SER A 10 15.17 -24.72 3.56
N VAL A 11 15.57 -24.49 2.31
CA VAL A 11 16.84 -25.00 1.76
C VAL A 11 17.69 -23.87 1.16
N PRO A 12 18.84 -23.53 1.76
CA PRO A 12 19.76 -22.56 1.18
C PRO A 12 20.32 -23.12 -0.12
N THR A 13 20.01 -22.47 -1.24
CA THR A 13 20.32 -22.96 -2.59
C THR A 13 21.28 -22.00 -3.28
N GLN A 14 22.32 -22.54 -3.91
CA GLN A 14 23.29 -21.73 -4.66
C GLN A 14 22.69 -21.22 -5.98
N LYS A 15 23.13 -20.04 -6.44
CA LYS A 15 22.62 -19.37 -7.64
C LYS A 15 22.65 -20.27 -8.90
N ASN A 16 23.70 -21.06 -9.07
CA ASN A 16 23.87 -21.99 -10.20
C ASN A 16 22.85 -23.14 -10.20
N HIS A 17 22.20 -23.44 -9.07
CA HIS A 17 21.18 -24.50 -8.97
C HIS A 17 19.74 -23.98 -9.16
N LEU A 18 19.54 -22.67 -9.27
CA LEU A 18 18.20 -22.08 -9.38
C LEU A 18 17.48 -22.47 -10.67
N GLN A 19 18.20 -22.60 -11.79
CA GLN A 19 17.59 -23.03 -13.06
C GLN A 19 17.12 -24.48 -12.98
N LEU A 20 17.91 -25.36 -12.35
CA LEU A 20 17.55 -26.76 -12.11
C LEU A 20 16.31 -26.86 -11.22
N LEU A 21 16.32 -26.15 -10.09
CA LEU A 21 15.17 -26.08 -9.19
C LEU A 21 13.91 -25.60 -9.92
N GLY A 22 14.03 -24.52 -10.71
CA GLY A 22 12.94 -23.99 -11.51
C GLY A 22 12.36 -25.01 -12.50
N ALA A 23 13.23 -25.74 -13.21
CA ALA A 23 12.83 -26.78 -14.15
C ALA A 23 12.11 -27.94 -13.44
N VAL A 24 12.62 -28.40 -12.30
CA VAL A 24 12.00 -29.46 -11.48
C VAL A 24 10.64 -29.03 -10.93
N CYS A 25 10.54 -27.82 -10.39
CA CYS A 25 9.26 -27.30 -9.91
C CYS A 25 8.23 -27.17 -11.05
N MET A 26 8.67 -26.84 -12.27
CA MET A 26 7.82 -26.80 -13.45
C MET A 26 7.36 -28.21 -13.86
N LEU A 27 8.26 -29.20 -13.83
CA LEU A 27 7.92 -30.62 -14.06
C LEU A 27 6.85 -31.11 -13.09
N LEU A 28 7.07 -30.90 -11.78
CA LEU A 28 6.15 -31.33 -10.73
C LEU A 28 4.78 -30.68 -10.88
N ALA A 29 4.74 -29.37 -11.15
CA ALA A 29 3.48 -28.65 -11.33
C ALA A 29 2.70 -29.17 -12.55
N SER A 30 3.40 -29.45 -13.65
CA SER A 30 2.81 -29.99 -14.87
C SER A 30 2.28 -31.41 -14.67
N LYS A 31 3.05 -32.28 -13.99
CA LYS A 31 2.60 -33.64 -13.61
C LYS A 31 1.32 -33.64 -12.78
N LEU A 32 1.11 -32.63 -11.94
CA LEU A 32 -0.05 -32.55 -11.06
C LEU A 32 -1.29 -31.93 -11.71
N ARG A 33 -1.13 -30.93 -12.59
CA ARG A 33 -2.24 -30.09 -13.06
C ARG A 33 -2.56 -30.23 -14.56
N GLU A 34 -1.73 -30.90 -15.35
CA GLU A 34 -1.95 -31.07 -16.78
C GLU A 34 -2.27 -32.51 -17.17
N THR A 35 -3.17 -32.69 -18.15
CA THR A 35 -3.46 -34.00 -18.73
C THR A 35 -2.26 -34.59 -19.48
N MET A 36 -1.43 -33.71 -20.06
CA MET A 36 -0.22 -34.07 -20.79
C MET A 36 0.97 -33.32 -20.18
N PRO A 37 1.61 -33.86 -19.13
CA PRO A 37 2.70 -33.20 -18.45
C PRO A 37 3.91 -32.93 -19.35
N LEU A 38 4.67 -31.89 -18.99
CA LEU A 38 5.99 -31.63 -19.56
C LEU A 38 6.91 -32.84 -19.35
N THR A 39 7.68 -33.19 -20.38
CA THR A 39 8.66 -34.26 -20.29
C THR A 39 10.02 -33.71 -19.84
N VAL A 40 10.85 -34.58 -19.27
CA VAL A 40 12.21 -34.24 -18.84
C VAL A 40 13.03 -33.71 -20.02
N GLU A 41 12.91 -34.35 -21.19
CA GLU A 41 13.65 -33.98 -22.40
C GLU A 41 13.28 -32.57 -22.88
N LYS A 42 11.99 -32.21 -22.84
CA LYS A 42 11.55 -30.85 -23.20
C LYS A 42 12.16 -29.80 -22.28
N LEU A 43 12.17 -30.06 -20.97
CA LEU A 43 12.75 -29.14 -20.00
C LEU A 43 14.27 -29.01 -20.17
N CYS A 44 14.98 -30.10 -20.43
CA CYS A 44 16.41 -30.05 -20.76
C CYS A 44 16.68 -29.15 -21.98
N ILE A 45 15.86 -29.26 -23.03
CA ILE A 45 15.96 -28.38 -24.21
C ILE A 45 15.73 -26.91 -23.82
N TYR A 46 14.71 -26.60 -23.03
CA TYR A 46 14.43 -25.22 -22.57
C TYR A 46 15.55 -24.63 -21.69
N THR A 47 16.38 -25.47 -21.09
CA THR A 47 17.57 -25.05 -20.33
C THR A 47 18.81 -24.89 -21.20
N ASP A 48 18.66 -24.91 -22.52
CA ASP A 48 19.76 -24.92 -23.50
C ASP A 48 20.75 -26.09 -23.25
N ASN A 49 20.20 -27.25 -22.84
CA ASN A 49 20.93 -28.45 -22.45
C ASN A 49 21.98 -28.25 -21.34
N SER A 50 21.90 -27.16 -20.57
CA SER A 50 22.75 -26.93 -19.40
C SER A 50 22.43 -27.88 -18.23
N ILE A 51 21.22 -28.47 -18.24
CA ILE A 51 20.75 -29.45 -17.24
C ILE A 51 20.52 -30.79 -17.93
N THR A 52 21.11 -31.85 -17.37
CA THR A 52 20.95 -33.23 -17.86
C THR A 52 19.67 -33.89 -17.33
N PRO A 53 19.10 -34.88 -18.04
CA PRO A 53 17.93 -35.61 -17.57
C PRO A 53 18.12 -36.25 -16.20
N GLN A 54 19.30 -36.82 -15.94
CA GLN A 54 19.62 -37.45 -14.65
C GLN A 54 19.58 -36.43 -13.51
N GLN A 55 20.20 -35.24 -13.69
CA GLN A 55 20.15 -34.17 -12.68
C GLN A 55 18.72 -33.73 -12.36
N LEU A 56 17.85 -33.68 -13.37
CA LEU A 56 16.46 -33.28 -13.21
C LEU A 56 15.68 -34.34 -12.40
N LEU A 57 15.87 -35.63 -12.72
CA LEU A 57 15.26 -36.74 -11.99
C LEU A 57 15.75 -36.85 -10.54
N ASP A 58 17.06 -36.70 -10.31
CA ASP A 58 17.63 -36.74 -8.97
C ASP A 58 17.11 -35.58 -8.10
N CYS A 59 17.03 -34.38 -8.70
CA CYS A 59 16.52 -33.20 -8.01
C CYS A 59 15.00 -33.25 -7.81
N GLU A 60 14.24 -33.93 -8.68
CA GLU A 60 12.81 -34.17 -8.51
C GLU A 60 12.51 -34.87 -7.17
N VAL A 61 13.22 -35.96 -6.87
CA VAL A 61 13.06 -36.70 -5.61
C VAL A 61 13.39 -35.81 -4.41
N LEU A 62 14.46 -35.03 -4.51
CA LEU A 62 14.89 -34.12 -3.43
C LEU A 62 13.84 -33.04 -3.15
N VAL A 63 13.29 -32.41 -4.18
CA VAL A 63 12.23 -31.40 -4.03
C VAL A 63 10.98 -32.02 -3.41
N LEU A 64 10.57 -33.21 -3.85
CA LEU A 64 9.44 -33.94 -3.28
C LEU A 64 9.63 -34.23 -1.78
N GLU A 65 10.80 -34.70 -1.39
CA GLU A 65 11.13 -34.96 0.01
C GLU A 65 11.09 -33.69 0.86
N LYS A 66 11.66 -32.59 0.37
CA LYS A 66 11.67 -31.31 1.09
C LYS A 66 10.29 -30.69 1.23
N LEU A 67 9.45 -30.84 0.21
CA LEU A 67 8.04 -30.41 0.27
C LEU A 67 7.15 -31.45 0.97
N LYS A 68 7.71 -32.54 1.50
CA LYS A 68 6.96 -33.62 2.18
C LYS A 68 5.81 -34.18 1.34
N TRP A 69 6.00 -34.22 0.02
CA TRP A 69 4.99 -34.64 -0.96
C TRP A 69 3.70 -33.80 -0.95
N ASP A 70 3.68 -32.67 -0.23
CA ASP A 70 2.55 -31.76 -0.17
C ASP A 70 2.57 -30.81 -1.37
N LEU A 71 2.21 -31.35 -2.54
CA LEU A 71 2.19 -30.61 -3.80
C LEU A 71 0.83 -30.01 -4.14
N VAL A 72 -0.26 -30.47 -3.50
CA VAL A 72 -1.63 -30.04 -3.76
C VAL A 72 -1.93 -28.73 -3.04
N SER A 73 -1.21 -27.68 -3.40
CA SER A 73 -1.42 -26.34 -2.87
C SER A 73 -2.47 -25.59 -3.67
N VAL A 74 -3.36 -24.88 -2.96
CA VAL A 74 -4.33 -23.97 -3.58
C VAL A 74 -3.58 -22.75 -4.15
N ILE A 75 -3.83 -22.41 -5.41
CA ILE A 75 -3.25 -21.26 -6.10
C ILE A 75 -4.33 -20.29 -6.57
N ALA A 76 -3.95 -19.06 -6.93
CA ALA A 76 -4.90 -18.01 -7.30
C ALA A 76 -5.81 -18.42 -8.47
N ASN A 77 -5.28 -19.21 -9.40
CA ASN A 77 -6.03 -19.69 -10.55
C ASN A 77 -7.20 -20.63 -10.17
N ASP A 78 -7.13 -21.31 -9.01
CA ASP A 78 -8.21 -22.19 -8.53
C ASP A 78 -9.45 -21.39 -8.11
N PHE A 79 -9.24 -20.15 -7.64
CA PHE A 79 -10.33 -19.25 -7.23
C PHE A 79 -11.05 -18.60 -8.42
N LEU A 80 -10.41 -18.48 -9.59
CA LEU A 80 -11.00 -17.78 -10.73
C LEU A 80 -12.37 -18.32 -11.12
N VAL A 81 -12.46 -19.65 -11.28
CA VAL A 81 -13.72 -20.31 -11.68
C VAL A 81 -14.81 -20.08 -10.66
N HIS A 82 -14.47 -20.13 -9.36
CA HIS A 82 -15.43 -19.96 -8.29
C HIS A 82 -15.96 -18.52 -8.20
N ILE A 83 -15.07 -17.53 -8.31
CA ILE A 83 -15.42 -16.12 -8.25
C ILE A 83 -16.24 -15.73 -9.49
N LEU A 84 -15.79 -16.10 -10.70
CA LEU A 84 -16.45 -15.73 -11.95
C LEU A 84 -17.89 -16.27 -12.04
N HIS A 85 -18.17 -17.47 -11.52
CA HIS A 85 -19.53 -18.02 -11.48
C HIS A 85 -20.48 -17.26 -10.55
N ARG A 86 -19.96 -16.54 -9.57
CA ARG A 86 -20.77 -15.75 -8.61
C ARG A 86 -20.92 -14.29 -9.02
N LEU A 87 -20.19 -13.85 -10.03
CA LEU A 87 -20.28 -12.49 -10.54
C LEU A 87 -21.40 -12.38 -11.59
N PRO A 88 -22.18 -11.28 -11.59
CA PRO A 88 -23.21 -11.02 -12.59
C PRO A 88 -22.59 -10.53 -13.91
N LEU A 89 -21.70 -11.32 -14.50
CA LEU A 89 -21.04 -11.03 -15.78
C LEU A 89 -21.82 -11.62 -16.96
N PRO A 90 -21.88 -10.92 -18.10
CA PRO A 90 -22.37 -11.51 -19.35
C PRO A 90 -21.53 -12.74 -19.73
N THR A 91 -22.19 -13.85 -20.07
CA THR A 91 -21.55 -15.15 -20.36
C THR A 91 -20.50 -15.05 -21.47
N ASP A 92 -20.72 -14.17 -22.45
CA ASP A 92 -19.80 -13.88 -23.57
C ASP A 92 -18.50 -13.18 -23.12
N LYS A 93 -18.48 -12.56 -21.94
CA LYS A 93 -17.32 -11.81 -21.40
C LYS A 93 -16.54 -12.57 -20.33
N VAL A 94 -17.10 -13.63 -19.76
CA VAL A 94 -16.46 -14.40 -18.67
C VAL A 94 -15.08 -14.93 -19.08
N GLU A 95 -14.97 -15.51 -20.28
CA GLU A 95 -13.67 -16.07 -20.73
C GLU A 95 -12.64 -14.97 -21.02
N LEU A 96 -13.08 -13.80 -21.49
CA LEU A 96 -12.20 -12.65 -21.72
C LEU A 96 -11.63 -12.10 -20.41
N VAL A 97 -12.50 -11.93 -19.40
CA VAL A 97 -12.12 -11.50 -18.04
C VAL A 97 -11.18 -12.50 -17.41
N LYS A 98 -11.50 -13.80 -17.50
CA LYS A 98 -10.65 -14.89 -17.00
C LYS A 98 -9.25 -14.85 -17.62
N LYS A 99 -9.15 -14.69 -18.94
CA LYS A 99 -7.85 -14.60 -19.63
C LYS A 99 -7.03 -13.40 -19.17
N HIS A 100 -7.67 -12.24 -18.96
CA HIS A 100 -6.99 -11.05 -18.43
C HIS A 100 -6.56 -11.24 -16.97
N ALA A 101 -7.42 -11.81 -16.13
CA ALA A 101 -7.09 -12.11 -14.74
C ALA A 101 -5.92 -13.10 -14.64
N GLN A 102 -5.83 -14.10 -15.53
CA GLN A 102 -4.69 -15.01 -15.60
C GLN A 102 -3.37 -14.31 -15.91
N THR A 103 -3.39 -13.28 -16.77
CA THR A 103 -2.21 -12.45 -17.02
C THR A 103 -1.77 -11.71 -15.75
N PHE A 104 -2.70 -11.12 -14.99
CA PHE A 104 -2.38 -10.47 -13.71
C PHE A 104 -1.85 -11.46 -12.67
N ILE A 105 -2.44 -12.65 -12.56
CA ILE A 105 -1.93 -13.72 -11.70
C ILE A 105 -0.50 -14.11 -12.09
N ALA A 106 -0.20 -14.20 -13.39
CA ALA A 106 1.13 -14.50 -13.88
C ALA A 106 2.13 -13.38 -13.50
N LEU A 107 1.73 -12.10 -13.60
CA LEU A 107 2.54 -10.97 -13.14
C LEU A 107 2.82 -11.08 -11.63
N CYS A 108 1.80 -11.35 -10.80
CA CYS A 108 1.98 -11.56 -9.36
C CYS A 108 2.91 -12.74 -9.05
N ALA A 109 2.89 -13.80 -9.86
CA ALA A 109 3.79 -14.94 -9.67
C ALA A 109 5.26 -14.61 -10.00
N THR A 110 5.52 -13.61 -10.85
CA THR A 110 6.89 -13.18 -11.20
C THR A 110 7.48 -12.17 -10.22
N ASP A 111 6.65 -11.52 -9.42
CA ASP A 111 7.06 -10.50 -8.46
C ASP A 111 6.97 -11.05 -7.03
N TYR A 112 8.13 -11.12 -6.36
CA TYR A 112 8.26 -11.69 -5.02
C TYR A 112 7.44 -10.93 -3.97
N THR A 113 7.06 -9.67 -4.22
CA THR A 113 6.20 -8.91 -3.30
C THR A 113 4.85 -9.60 -3.05
N PHE A 114 4.34 -10.36 -4.03
CA PHE A 114 3.07 -11.09 -3.91
C PHE A 114 3.23 -12.50 -3.35
N ALA A 115 4.46 -12.98 -3.10
CA ALA A 115 4.69 -14.37 -2.68
C ALA A 115 4.03 -14.72 -1.33
N MET A 116 3.88 -13.73 -0.44
CA MET A 116 3.28 -13.90 0.89
C MET A 116 1.75 -13.66 0.90
N TYR A 117 1.16 -13.24 -0.23
CA TYR A 117 -0.26 -12.92 -0.29
C TYR A 117 -1.11 -14.19 -0.40
N PRO A 118 -2.28 -14.25 0.27
CA PRO A 118 -3.20 -15.37 0.11
C PRO A 118 -3.63 -15.53 -1.36
N PRO A 119 -3.68 -16.76 -1.89
CA PRO A 119 -4.08 -16.99 -3.29
C PRO A 119 -5.47 -16.45 -3.64
N SER A 120 -6.41 -16.43 -2.69
CA SER A 120 -7.74 -15.83 -2.84
C SER A 120 -7.68 -14.32 -3.09
N MET A 121 -6.78 -13.61 -2.40
CA MET A 121 -6.60 -12.16 -2.53
C MET A 121 -6.00 -11.80 -3.90
N ILE A 122 -4.97 -12.55 -4.34
CA ILE A 122 -4.37 -12.38 -5.67
C ILE A 122 -5.42 -12.61 -6.76
N ALA A 123 -6.24 -13.65 -6.64
CA ALA A 123 -7.31 -13.96 -7.60
C ALA A 123 -8.37 -12.85 -7.65
N THR A 124 -8.82 -12.39 -6.48
CA THR A 124 -9.83 -11.34 -6.32
C THR A 124 -9.35 -10.02 -6.93
N GLY A 125 -8.12 -9.60 -6.62
CA GLY A 125 -7.50 -8.40 -7.20
C GLY A 125 -7.31 -8.50 -8.70
N SER A 126 -6.87 -9.65 -9.19
CA SER A 126 -6.68 -9.90 -10.63
C SER A 126 -7.98 -9.84 -11.42
N ILE A 127 -9.08 -10.36 -10.86
CA ILE A 127 -10.42 -10.26 -11.47
C ILE A 127 -10.92 -8.82 -11.43
N GLY A 128 -10.79 -8.12 -10.30
CA GLY A 128 -11.18 -6.72 -10.17
C GLY A 128 -10.46 -5.83 -11.20
N ALA A 129 -9.13 -5.98 -11.31
CA ALA A 129 -8.31 -5.28 -12.29
C ALA A 129 -8.72 -5.60 -13.74
N ALA A 130 -9.00 -6.88 -14.03
CA ALA A 130 -9.46 -7.31 -15.36
C ALA A 130 -10.82 -6.70 -15.75
N ILE A 131 -11.81 -6.73 -14.85
CA ILE A 131 -13.15 -6.19 -15.10
C ILE A 131 -13.09 -4.67 -15.30
N HIS A 132 -12.33 -3.98 -14.45
CA HIS A 132 -12.15 -2.53 -14.54
C HIS A 132 -11.41 -2.14 -15.83
N GLY A 133 -10.30 -2.81 -16.14
CA GLY A 133 -9.50 -2.52 -17.35
C GLY A 133 -10.25 -2.79 -18.66
N LEU A 134 -11.15 -3.78 -18.68
CA LEU A 134 -11.96 -4.10 -19.84
C LEU A 134 -13.23 -3.26 -19.98
N SER A 135 -13.50 -2.34 -19.05
CA SER A 135 -14.74 -1.55 -18.98
C SER A 135 -15.99 -2.43 -19.09
N VAL A 136 -15.94 -3.65 -18.53
CA VAL A 136 -17.08 -4.56 -18.59
C VAL A 136 -18.12 -4.03 -17.62
N SER A 137 -19.09 -3.28 -18.16
CA SER A 137 -20.27 -2.86 -17.42
C SER A 137 -21.10 -4.12 -17.10
N ALA A 138 -20.82 -4.73 -15.95
CA ALA A 138 -21.81 -5.55 -15.27
C ALA A 138 -22.88 -4.57 -14.79
N ASN A 139 -24.02 -4.51 -15.49
CA ASN A 139 -25.22 -3.74 -15.17
C ASN A 139 -25.04 -2.70 -14.03
N SER A 140 -24.60 -1.49 -14.37
CA SER A 140 -24.73 -0.32 -13.48
C SER A 140 -24.11 -0.45 -12.07
N PHE A 141 -23.08 -1.27 -11.87
CA PHE A 141 -22.34 -1.27 -10.58
C PHE A 141 -21.21 -0.23 -10.59
N SER A 142 -21.16 0.60 -9.54
CA SER A 142 -19.99 1.44 -9.25
C SER A 142 -18.77 0.56 -8.93
N GLY A 143 -17.56 1.05 -9.17
CA GLY A 143 -16.32 0.30 -8.88
C GLY A 143 -16.21 -0.17 -7.42
N GLU A 144 -16.82 0.58 -6.49
CA GLU A 144 -16.90 0.23 -5.06
C GLU A 144 -17.75 -1.03 -4.82
N ALA A 145 -18.92 -1.13 -5.45
CA ALA A 145 -19.82 -2.27 -5.27
C ALA A 145 -19.27 -3.58 -5.86
N LEU A 146 -18.47 -3.51 -6.92
CA LEU A 146 -17.76 -4.69 -7.45
C LEU A 146 -16.70 -5.18 -6.45
N THR A 147 -15.99 -4.25 -5.82
CA THR A 147 -14.94 -4.57 -4.84
C THR A 147 -15.55 -5.19 -3.58
N GLU A 148 -16.69 -4.66 -3.11
CA GLU A 148 -17.47 -5.25 -2.01
C GLU A 148 -18.01 -6.65 -2.34
N LEU A 149 -18.53 -6.85 -3.55
CA LEU A 149 -19.03 -8.16 -3.99
C LEU A 149 -17.90 -9.20 -4.06
N LEU A 150 -16.77 -8.79 -4.62
CA LEU A 150 -15.56 -9.61 -4.72
C LEU A 150 -15.04 -10.02 -3.34
N ALA A 151 -15.00 -9.06 -2.41
CA ALA A 151 -14.63 -9.28 -1.01
C ALA A 151 -15.60 -10.21 -0.27
N SER A 152 -16.91 -10.04 -0.48
CA SER A 152 -17.96 -10.90 0.07
C SER A 152 -17.85 -12.36 -0.40
N ILE A 153 -17.46 -12.59 -1.67
CA ILE A 153 -17.31 -13.94 -2.23
C ILE A 153 -16.14 -14.70 -1.60
N THR A 154 -15.02 -14.03 -1.33
CA THR A 154 -13.78 -14.67 -0.85
C THR A 154 -13.58 -14.53 0.66
N GLY A 155 -14.45 -13.81 1.35
CA GLY A 155 -14.31 -13.50 2.77
C GLY A 155 -13.10 -12.60 3.06
N THR A 156 -12.58 -11.90 2.05
CA THR A 156 -11.51 -10.91 2.25
C THR A 156 -12.13 -9.60 2.68
N GLU A 157 -11.57 -8.93 3.69
CA GLU A 157 -12.06 -7.62 4.12
C GLU A 157 -12.00 -6.61 2.95
N VAL A 158 -13.01 -5.75 2.83
CA VAL A 158 -13.12 -4.72 1.77
C VAL A 158 -12.07 -3.62 2.02
N GLY A 159 -10.79 -3.95 1.91
CA GLY A 159 -9.73 -3.00 1.61
C GLY A 159 -9.59 -2.92 0.10
N PRO A 160 -9.27 -1.76 -0.50
CA PRO A 160 -8.99 -1.70 -1.94
C PRO A 160 -7.93 -2.75 -2.26
N VAL A 161 -8.21 -3.69 -3.16
CA VAL A 161 -7.18 -4.60 -3.68
C VAL A 161 -6.32 -3.81 -4.66
N GLN A 162 -5.60 -2.83 -4.14
CA GLN A 162 -4.44 -2.19 -4.75
C GLN A 162 -3.21 -2.66 -3.96
N PRO A 163 -2.05 -2.81 -4.62
CA PRO A 163 -0.84 -3.26 -3.94
C PRO A 163 -0.37 -2.16 -2.98
N TYR A 164 -0.86 -2.20 -1.74
CA TYR A 164 -0.30 -1.47 -0.61
C TYR A 164 1.04 -2.12 -0.23
N VAL A 165 2.08 -1.86 -1.01
CA VAL A 165 3.42 -2.35 -0.67
C VAL A 165 4.05 -1.35 0.29
N LYS A 166 3.80 -1.54 1.59
CA LYS A 166 4.66 -0.99 2.63
C LYS A 166 5.99 -1.75 2.57
N THR A 167 7.11 -1.06 2.42
CA THR A 167 8.45 -1.67 2.27
C THR A 167 8.95 -2.39 3.53
N SER A 168 8.23 -2.30 4.65
CA SER A 168 8.54 -3.04 5.88
C SER A 168 7.33 -3.08 6.82
N GLY A 169 6.82 -4.29 7.11
CA GLY A 169 6.08 -4.66 8.34
C GLY A 169 4.69 -4.03 8.57
N SER A 170 3.67 -4.89 8.68
CA SER A 170 2.32 -4.72 9.25
C SER A 170 1.61 -3.37 9.13
N MET A 171 0.35 -3.39 8.71
CA MET A 171 -0.54 -2.23 8.80
C MET A 171 -0.85 -1.96 10.27
N GLY A 172 -0.29 -0.90 10.85
CA GLY A 172 -0.58 -0.47 12.22
C GLY A 172 -1.50 0.76 12.26
N VAL A 173 -2.17 0.97 13.39
CA VAL A 173 -2.92 2.20 13.65
C VAL A 173 -1.94 3.34 13.87
N THR A 174 -2.14 4.43 13.15
CA THR A 174 -1.25 5.60 13.16
C THR A 174 -1.95 6.83 13.72
N CYS A 175 -1.25 7.63 14.53
CA CYS A 175 -1.63 8.99 14.91
C CYS A 175 -0.63 9.99 14.34
N VAL A 176 -1.10 10.97 13.56
CA VAL A 176 -0.28 12.09 13.06
C VAL A 176 -0.71 13.37 13.77
N SER A 177 0.25 14.10 14.32
CA SER A 177 -0.02 15.32 15.08
C SER A 177 1.02 16.41 14.85
N GLN A 178 0.64 17.65 15.18
CA GLN A 178 1.55 18.80 15.17
C GLN A 178 2.21 18.94 16.53
N MET A 179 3.54 19.04 16.57
CA MET A 179 4.24 19.49 17.78
C MET A 179 4.35 21.02 17.78
N PRO A 180 3.90 21.72 18.85
CA PRO A 180 4.11 23.16 18.97
C PRO A 180 5.58 23.48 19.23
N VAL A 181 6.03 24.61 18.69
CA VAL A 181 7.35 25.17 18.98
C VAL A 181 7.22 26.06 20.21
N ALA A 182 7.93 25.73 21.29
CA ALA A 182 7.91 26.53 22.50
C ALA A 182 8.53 27.92 22.25
N GLU A 183 8.08 28.92 23.00
CA GLU A 183 8.59 30.28 22.90
C GLU A 183 10.11 30.32 23.09
N GLY A 184 10.80 31.03 22.20
CA GLY A 184 12.26 31.14 22.19
C GLY A 184 13.02 29.94 21.61
N LYS A 185 12.34 28.89 21.14
CA LYS A 185 12.97 27.75 20.44
C LYS A 185 12.76 27.81 18.94
N SER A 186 13.70 27.26 18.18
CA SER A 186 13.54 27.00 16.76
C SER A 186 12.84 25.66 16.50
N VAL A 187 12.34 25.49 15.27
CA VAL A 187 11.79 24.21 14.79
C VAL A 187 12.81 23.08 14.94
N GLN A 188 14.06 23.32 14.52
CA GLN A 188 15.15 22.34 14.61
C GLN A 188 15.47 21.97 16.07
N GLN A 189 15.58 22.96 16.96
CA GLN A 189 15.82 22.71 18.38
C GLN A 189 14.72 21.84 19.01
N THR A 190 13.47 22.05 18.61
CA THR A 190 12.34 21.25 19.12
C THR A 190 12.37 19.82 18.58
N VAL A 191 12.73 19.63 17.31
CA VAL A 191 12.94 18.30 16.69
C VAL A 191 14.08 17.54 17.38
N GLU A 192 15.19 18.21 17.68
CA GLU A 192 16.32 17.63 18.41
C GLU A 192 15.92 17.21 19.83
N ILE A 193 15.13 18.02 20.54
CA ILE A 193 14.63 17.68 21.87
C ILE A 193 13.74 16.43 21.82
N LEU A 194 12.82 16.35 20.86
CA LEU A 194 11.96 15.17 20.69
C LEU A 194 12.78 13.92 20.37
N THR A 195 13.72 14.04 19.43
CA THR A 195 14.64 12.96 19.05
C THR A 195 15.41 12.45 20.25
N ARG A 196 16.01 13.34 21.04
CA ARG A 196 16.77 12.96 22.24
C ARG A 196 15.90 12.26 23.28
N LYS A 197 14.62 12.68 23.44
CA LYS A 197 13.69 11.97 24.33
C LYS A 197 13.40 10.55 23.85
N LEU A 198 13.20 10.35 22.55
CA LEU A 198 12.98 9.02 21.97
C LEU A 198 14.20 8.12 22.16
N GLU A 199 15.40 8.63 21.91
CA GLU A 199 16.65 7.88 22.13
C GLU A 199 16.84 7.52 23.61
N LEU A 200 16.49 8.42 24.54
CA LEU A 200 16.52 8.14 25.99
C LEU A 200 15.50 7.09 26.42
N LEU A 201 14.38 6.95 25.71
CA LEU A 201 13.43 5.85 25.90
C LEU A 201 13.95 4.52 25.36
N GLY A 202 15.04 4.54 24.57
CA GLY A 202 15.59 3.35 23.91
C GLY A 202 15.08 3.14 22.49
N ALA A 203 14.48 4.15 21.86
CA ALA A 203 14.08 4.07 20.46
C ALA A 203 15.31 4.09 19.54
N GLU A 204 15.35 3.19 18.56
CA GLU A 204 16.45 3.06 17.61
C GLU A 204 16.11 3.74 16.28
N LYS A 205 17.06 4.49 15.72
CA LYS A 205 16.91 5.13 14.41
C LYS A 205 16.92 4.08 13.29
N GLN A 206 15.87 4.07 12.46
CA GLN A 206 15.68 3.10 11.38
C GLN A 206 15.77 3.71 9.96
N GLY A 207 15.77 5.04 9.82
CA GLY A 207 15.87 5.67 8.51
C GLY A 207 15.25 7.06 8.45
N THR A 208 14.81 7.45 7.27
CA THR A 208 14.14 8.72 7.01
C THR A 208 12.80 8.49 6.32
N PHE A 209 11.94 9.51 6.38
CA PHE A 209 10.64 9.49 5.70
C PHE A 209 10.37 10.82 5.02
N CYS A 210 9.48 10.79 4.04
CA CYS A 210 8.95 11.97 3.36
C CYS A 210 7.47 11.75 3.05
N VAL A 211 6.64 12.73 3.43
CA VAL A 211 5.25 12.83 2.98
C VAL A 211 5.08 14.20 2.33
N ASP A 212 4.77 14.23 1.04
CA ASP A 212 4.52 15.47 0.32
C ASP A 212 3.09 15.57 -0.20
N CYS A 213 2.61 16.80 -0.37
CA CYS A 213 1.27 17.12 -0.81
C CYS A 213 1.31 18.27 -1.82
N GLU A 214 0.83 17.98 -3.03
CA GLU A 214 0.57 18.94 -4.08
C GLU A 214 -0.92 19.29 -4.11
N THR A 215 -1.23 20.56 -4.34
CA THR A 215 -2.62 21.05 -4.38
C THR A 215 -3.00 21.43 -5.80
N TYR A 216 -4.18 21.01 -6.22
CA TYR A 216 -4.74 21.30 -7.53
C TYR A 216 -6.10 22.00 -7.37
N HIS A 217 -6.29 23.06 -8.14
CA HIS A 217 -7.58 23.72 -8.31
C HIS A 217 -8.30 23.13 -9.51
N THR A 218 -9.61 22.93 -9.37
CA THR A 218 -10.47 22.61 -10.51
C THR A 218 -10.59 23.84 -11.43
N ALA A 219 -10.41 23.68 -12.73
CA ALA A 219 -10.44 24.76 -13.71
C ALA A 219 -11.86 25.32 -13.88
N ALA A 220 -11.99 26.65 -13.96
CA ALA A 220 -13.27 27.35 -14.04
C ALA A 220 -14.18 26.91 -15.21
N SER A 221 -13.61 26.45 -16.31
CA SER A 221 -14.34 25.95 -17.50
C SER A 221 -15.15 24.67 -17.25
N THR A 222 -14.92 23.99 -16.13
CA THR A 222 -15.60 22.74 -15.75
C THR A 222 -16.70 22.97 -14.71
N MET A 223 -16.78 24.17 -14.13
CA MET A 223 -17.83 24.53 -13.20
C MET A 223 -19.05 24.99 -14.00
N GLY A 224 -20.12 24.19 -14.00
CA GLY A 224 -21.43 24.63 -14.46
C GLY A 224 -21.86 25.91 -13.72
N ASN A 225 -22.83 26.62 -14.30
CA ASN A 225 -23.28 27.99 -14.02
C ASN A 225 -23.81 28.30 -12.59
N GLN A 226 -23.15 27.82 -11.52
CA GLN A 226 -23.49 28.10 -10.13
C GLN A 226 -22.19 28.32 -9.34
N GLY A 227 -22.05 29.49 -8.71
CA GLY A 227 -20.85 29.97 -8.02
C GLY A 227 -20.40 29.19 -6.78
N GLN A 228 -20.18 27.88 -6.91
CA GLN A 228 -19.43 27.09 -5.93
C GLN A 228 -17.93 27.36 -6.10
N ALA A 229 -17.23 27.63 -5.00
CA ALA A 229 -15.77 27.68 -5.00
C ALA A 229 -15.22 26.34 -5.51
N GLY A 230 -14.23 26.38 -6.41
CA GLY A 230 -13.64 25.19 -7.00
C GLY A 230 -13.13 24.24 -5.93
N LYS A 231 -13.58 22.97 -5.96
CA LYS A 231 -13.10 21.93 -5.04
C LYS A 231 -11.60 21.74 -5.21
N LEU A 232 -10.89 21.69 -4.09
CA LEU A 232 -9.47 21.36 -4.06
C LEU A 232 -9.29 19.85 -4.15
N MET A 233 -8.33 19.45 -4.98
CA MET A 233 -7.80 18.10 -5.00
C MET A 233 -6.37 18.15 -4.48
N TYR A 234 -6.03 17.23 -3.61
CA TYR A 234 -4.71 17.09 -3.05
C TYR A 234 -4.12 15.77 -3.48
N VAL A 235 -2.94 15.81 -4.08
CA VAL A 235 -2.21 14.63 -4.49
C VAL A 235 -1.05 14.46 -3.51
N MET A 236 -1.00 13.33 -2.82
CA MET A 236 -0.03 13.05 -1.77
C MET A 236 0.78 11.80 -2.07
N HIS A 237 2.04 11.85 -1.66
CA HIS A 237 2.97 10.72 -1.73
C HIS A 237 3.58 10.49 -0.36
N ASN A 238 3.84 9.22 -0.05
CA ASN A 238 4.49 8.82 1.18
C ASN A 238 5.61 7.85 0.84
N SER A 239 6.82 8.12 1.30
CA SER A 239 8.00 7.29 1.02
C SER A 239 7.89 5.86 1.54
N GLU A 240 7.00 5.61 2.50
CA GLU A 240 6.69 4.26 3.00
C GLU A 240 5.78 3.47 2.05
N TYR A 241 5.10 4.16 1.12
CA TYR A 241 4.22 3.60 0.08
C TYR A 241 4.65 4.10 -1.31
N PRO A 242 5.88 3.78 -1.76
CA PRO A 242 6.48 4.40 -2.95
C PRO A 242 5.78 4.07 -4.27
N LEU A 243 4.90 3.07 -4.29
CA LEU A 243 4.12 2.66 -5.46
C LEU A 243 2.70 3.24 -5.46
N SER A 244 2.33 4.00 -4.43
CA SER A 244 0.99 4.53 -4.24
C SER A 244 0.98 6.05 -4.31
N CYS A 245 -0.03 6.57 -4.98
CA CYS A 245 -0.41 7.97 -5.00
C CYS A 245 -1.78 8.11 -4.35
N PHE A 246 -1.93 9.07 -3.43
CA PHE A 246 -3.17 9.31 -2.70
C PHE A 246 -3.79 10.62 -3.17
N ALA A 247 -4.97 10.56 -3.79
CA ALA A 247 -5.73 11.72 -4.23
C ALA A 247 -6.92 11.96 -3.28
N LEU A 248 -6.87 13.03 -2.51
CA LEU A 248 -7.92 13.43 -1.57
C LEU A 248 -8.66 14.65 -2.11
N PHE A 249 -9.99 14.60 -2.11
CA PHE A 249 -10.83 15.77 -2.36
C PHE A 249 -11.27 16.39 -1.05
N GLU A 250 -11.44 17.70 -1.02
CA GLU A 250 -12.02 18.38 0.14
C GLU A 250 -13.43 17.82 0.44
N ASN A 251 -13.61 17.23 1.63
CA ASN A 251 -14.82 16.50 2.06
C ASN A 251 -15.20 15.30 1.18
N GLY A 252 -14.26 14.74 0.41
CA GLY A 252 -14.47 13.57 -0.44
C GLY A 252 -13.69 12.33 0.02
N PRO A 253 -13.89 11.19 -0.65
CA PRO A 253 -13.14 9.98 -0.35
C PRO A 253 -11.64 10.16 -0.70
N CYS A 254 -10.79 9.42 0.00
CA CYS A 254 -9.39 9.24 -0.37
C CYS A 254 -9.32 8.20 -1.50
N LEU A 255 -8.98 8.63 -2.70
CA LEU A 255 -8.72 7.75 -3.83
C LEU A 255 -7.25 7.38 -3.86
N ILE A 256 -6.96 6.14 -4.25
CA ILE A 256 -5.60 5.62 -4.26
C ILE A 256 -5.34 5.10 -5.66
N ALA A 257 -4.16 5.39 -6.18
CA ALA A 257 -3.72 5.07 -7.53
C ALA A 257 -2.26 4.65 -7.52
N ASP A 258 -1.77 4.12 -8.64
CA ASP A 258 -0.35 3.88 -8.81
C ASP A 258 0.44 5.19 -9.03
N ALA A 259 1.77 5.08 -9.04
CA ALA A 259 2.67 6.21 -9.30
C ALA A 259 2.51 6.84 -10.71
N ASN A 260 1.80 6.21 -11.66
CA ASN A 260 1.54 6.81 -12.96
C ASN A 260 0.45 7.89 -12.91
N PHE A 261 -0.25 8.04 -11.79
CA PHE A 261 -1.25 9.09 -11.60
C PHE A 261 -0.67 10.50 -11.79
N ASP A 262 0.59 10.73 -11.40
CA ASP A 262 1.28 12.01 -11.64
C ASP A 262 1.39 12.33 -13.14
N VAL A 263 1.69 11.31 -13.95
CA VAL A 263 1.77 11.44 -15.42
C VAL A 263 0.39 11.78 -15.99
N LEU A 264 -0.67 11.19 -15.43
CA LEU A 264 -2.05 11.53 -15.80
C LEU A 264 -2.37 12.98 -15.42
N MET A 265 -1.98 13.45 -14.24
CA MET A 265 -2.20 14.83 -13.80
C MET A 265 -1.54 15.86 -14.72
N VAL A 266 -0.39 15.54 -15.32
CA VAL A 266 0.24 16.38 -16.35
C VAL A 266 -0.62 16.49 -17.61
N LYS A 267 -1.34 15.43 -17.99
CA LYS A 267 -2.26 15.41 -19.14
C LYS A 267 -3.58 16.12 -18.83
N LEU A 268 -3.99 16.16 -17.56
CA LEU A 268 -5.24 16.78 -17.09
C LEU A 268 -5.12 18.28 -16.77
N LYS A 269 -4.04 18.96 -17.18
CA LYS A 269 -3.82 20.40 -16.92
C LYS A 269 -4.95 21.33 -17.37
N GLY A 270 -5.76 20.92 -18.35
CA GLY A 270 -6.94 21.66 -18.79
C GLY A 270 -8.10 21.66 -17.79
N PHE A 271 -8.12 20.67 -16.88
CA PHE A 271 -9.17 20.45 -15.88
C PHE A 271 -8.67 20.73 -14.46
N PHE A 272 -7.39 20.46 -14.18
CA PHE A 272 -6.77 20.67 -12.88
C PHE A 272 -5.52 21.53 -13.00
N GLN A 273 -5.52 22.68 -12.32
CA GLN A 273 -4.40 23.60 -12.28
C GLN A 273 -3.61 23.41 -10.99
N ASN A 274 -2.34 23.03 -11.11
CA ASN A 274 -1.45 22.84 -9.95
C ASN A 274 -1.11 24.19 -9.30
N ALA A 275 -1.38 24.31 -8.02
CA ALA A 275 -1.01 25.44 -7.18
C ALA A 275 0.41 25.24 -6.64
N LYS A 276 1.42 25.38 -7.50
CA LYS A 276 2.84 25.08 -7.16
C LYS A 276 3.33 25.75 -5.88
N ALA A 277 2.86 26.96 -5.58
CA ALA A 277 3.20 27.70 -4.36
C ALA A 277 2.70 27.04 -3.06
N ASN A 278 1.76 26.11 -3.15
CA ASN A 278 1.11 25.44 -2.02
C ASN A 278 1.66 24.03 -1.75
N LYS A 279 2.73 23.62 -2.45
CA LYS A 279 3.42 22.36 -2.13
C LYS A 279 3.93 22.43 -0.69
N ILE A 280 3.53 21.43 0.08
CA ILE A 280 3.90 21.25 1.48
C ILE A 280 4.43 19.84 1.63
N GLU A 281 5.43 19.68 2.48
CA GLU A 281 6.04 18.37 2.72
C GLU A 281 6.48 18.25 4.17
N SER A 282 6.51 17.03 4.66
CA SER A 282 7.03 16.65 5.96
C SER A 282 8.19 15.69 5.73
N ARG A 283 9.39 16.07 6.16
CA ARG A 283 10.58 15.21 6.08
C ARG A 283 11.26 15.06 7.42
N GLY A 284 11.76 13.87 7.72
CA GLY A 284 12.47 13.66 8.97
C GLY A 284 12.99 12.26 9.19
N THR A 285 13.17 11.92 10.46
CA THR A 285 13.78 10.66 10.89
C THR A 285 12.73 9.70 11.41
N ARG A 286 12.90 8.42 11.09
CA ARG A 286 12.08 7.28 11.52
C ARG A 286 12.82 6.52 12.62
N TYR A 287 12.11 6.19 13.69
CA TYR A 287 12.58 5.44 14.85
C TYR A 287 11.68 4.24 15.12
N GLN A 288 12.24 3.16 15.65
CA GLN A 288 11.51 2.00 16.15
C GLN A 288 11.70 1.90 17.67
N TYR A 289 10.62 1.69 18.39
CA TYR A 289 10.64 1.38 19.82
C TYR A 289 9.70 0.22 20.09
N CYS A 290 10.24 -0.96 20.37
CA CYS A 290 9.45 -2.20 20.51
C CYS A 290 8.47 -2.36 19.32
N ASP A 291 7.17 -2.35 19.59
CA ASP A 291 6.09 -2.49 18.62
C ASP A 291 5.64 -1.17 17.99
N PHE A 292 6.30 -0.06 18.32
CA PHE A 292 5.96 1.28 17.84
C PHE A 292 6.94 1.76 16.78
N LEU A 293 6.40 2.46 15.81
CA LEU A 293 7.14 3.27 14.87
C LEU A 293 6.88 4.74 15.15
N VAL A 294 7.94 5.55 15.26
CA VAL A 294 7.83 6.99 15.49
C VAL A 294 8.55 7.74 14.40
N LYS A 295 7.90 8.74 13.81
CA LYS A 295 8.50 9.63 12.82
C LYS A 295 8.40 11.07 13.28
N VAL A 296 9.54 11.73 13.37
CA VAL A 296 9.63 13.15 13.75
C VAL A 296 10.11 13.92 12.54
N GLY A 297 9.24 14.78 12.00
CA GLY A 297 9.46 15.51 10.76
C GLY A 297 9.38 17.02 10.92
N THR A 298 10.15 17.72 10.08
CA THR A 298 9.95 19.15 9.84
C THR A 298 9.00 19.31 8.68
N VAL A 299 7.95 20.11 8.87
CA VAL A 299 7.02 20.49 7.81
C VAL A 299 7.53 21.74 7.12
N THR A 300 7.75 21.68 5.81
CA THR A 300 8.24 22.80 4.99
C THR A 300 7.22 23.17 3.90
N MET A 301 7.19 24.47 3.57
CA MET A 301 6.50 24.98 2.39
C MET A 301 7.49 25.83 1.59
N GLY A 302 7.86 25.36 0.40
CA GLY A 302 9.02 25.89 -0.30
C GLY A 302 10.29 25.78 0.56
N PRO A 303 11.12 26.84 0.68
CA PRO A 303 12.36 26.79 1.46
C PRO A 303 12.15 27.01 2.98
N SER A 304 10.93 27.29 3.44
CA SER A 304 10.67 27.70 4.83
C SER A 304 10.14 26.55 5.67
N ALA A 305 10.73 26.32 6.85
CA ALA A 305 10.15 25.48 7.88
C ALA A 305 8.92 26.16 8.49
N ARG A 306 7.80 25.43 8.55
CA ARG A 306 6.48 25.92 8.97
C ARG A 306 5.92 25.17 10.18
N GLY A 307 6.45 24.01 10.52
CA GLY A 307 5.97 23.26 11.68
C GLY A 307 6.74 21.96 11.88
N ILE A 308 6.24 21.17 12.83
CA ILE A 308 6.79 19.86 13.20
C ILE A 308 5.65 18.86 13.14
N SER A 309 5.89 17.75 12.46
CA SER A 309 5.01 16.58 12.44
C SER A 309 5.56 15.50 13.36
N VAL A 310 4.67 14.84 14.09
CA VAL A 310 4.96 13.62 14.84
C VAL A 310 3.95 12.57 14.39
N GLU A 311 4.44 11.49 13.80
CA GLU A 311 3.67 10.30 13.46
C GLU A 311 4.04 9.18 14.42
N VAL A 312 3.05 8.55 15.05
CA VAL A 312 3.24 7.37 15.90
C VAL A 312 2.33 6.26 15.42
N GLU A 313 2.91 5.13 15.05
CA GLU A 313 2.20 3.92 14.62
C GLU A 313 2.40 2.82 15.66
N TYR A 314 1.31 2.15 16.03
CA TYR A 314 1.35 0.89 16.78
C TYR A 314 1.15 -0.27 15.81
N CYS A 315 2.23 -0.98 15.50
CA CYS A 315 2.30 -1.99 14.44
C CYS A 315 1.39 -3.22 14.64
N PRO A 316 1.16 -3.75 15.87
CA PRO A 316 0.42 -5.00 16.07
C PRO A 316 -1.11 -4.91 15.94
N CYS A 317 -1.69 -3.72 15.82
CA CYS A 317 -3.13 -3.54 15.80
C CYS A 317 -3.59 -2.76 14.56
N VAL A 318 -4.71 -3.19 13.98
CA VAL A 318 -5.36 -2.56 12.82
C VAL A 318 -6.69 -1.88 13.18
N VAL A 319 -7.13 -1.95 14.44
CA VAL A 319 -8.39 -1.35 14.89
C VAL A 319 -8.08 -0.21 15.86
N ALA A 320 -8.44 1.02 15.48
CA ALA A 320 -7.99 2.21 16.22
C ALA A 320 -8.47 2.23 17.67
N ASN A 321 -9.72 1.82 17.92
CA ASN A 321 -10.31 1.82 19.25
C ASN A 321 -9.65 0.82 20.20
N ASP A 322 -9.13 -0.30 19.67
CA ASP A 322 -8.50 -1.35 20.48
C ASP A 322 -7.14 -0.92 21.04
N CYS A 323 -6.44 -0.01 20.35
CA CYS A 323 -5.08 0.39 20.72
C CYS A 323 -4.92 1.88 21.05
N TRP A 324 -5.96 2.71 20.94
CA TRP A 324 -5.85 4.16 21.12
C TRP A 324 -5.29 4.57 22.48
N ASN A 325 -5.73 3.95 23.57
CA ASN A 325 -5.24 4.28 24.91
C ASN A 325 -3.73 3.99 25.05
N LEU A 326 -3.26 2.90 24.45
CA LEU A 326 -1.85 2.53 24.42
C LEU A 326 -1.03 3.53 23.59
N LEU A 327 -1.54 3.91 22.41
CA LEU A 327 -0.95 4.96 21.58
C LEU A 327 -0.84 6.30 22.34
N MET A 328 -1.89 6.70 23.05
CA MET A 328 -1.87 7.93 23.86
C MET A 328 -0.84 7.88 24.97
N GLU A 329 -0.81 6.80 25.76
CA GLU A 329 0.14 6.65 26.87
C GLU A 329 1.58 6.70 26.37
N PHE A 330 1.87 6.00 25.26
CA PHE A 330 3.19 6.04 24.64
C PHE A 330 3.54 7.45 24.13
N MET A 331 2.63 8.13 23.43
CA MET A 331 2.84 9.53 23.01
C MET A 331 3.10 10.47 24.19
N GLN A 332 2.37 10.30 25.29
CA GLN A 332 2.52 11.10 26.50
C GLN A 332 3.92 10.98 27.12
N SER A 333 4.58 9.83 26.98
CA SER A 333 5.93 9.60 27.52
C SER A 333 6.99 10.57 26.96
N PHE A 334 6.87 11.00 25.70
CA PHE A 334 7.85 11.90 25.07
C PHE A 334 7.27 13.27 24.68
N MET A 335 5.96 13.35 24.37
CA MET A 335 5.26 14.60 24.03
C MET A 335 4.70 15.35 25.24
N GLY A 336 4.47 14.66 26.36
CA GLY A 336 3.93 15.26 27.59
C GLY A 336 2.56 15.92 27.35
N ASN A 337 2.43 17.19 27.76
CA ASN A 337 1.18 17.96 27.65
C ASN A 337 0.77 18.31 26.21
N HIS A 338 1.59 17.96 25.22
CA HIS A 338 1.31 18.19 23.80
C HIS A 338 0.74 16.96 23.08
N THR A 339 0.45 15.89 23.83
CA THR A 339 -0.20 14.68 23.30
C THR A 339 -1.56 15.04 22.68
N PRO A 340 -1.82 14.64 21.43
CA PRO A 340 -3.09 14.93 20.77
C PRO A 340 -4.25 14.16 21.40
N GLY A 341 -5.47 14.69 21.27
CA GLY A 341 -6.69 13.93 21.51
C GLY A 341 -6.96 12.94 20.37
N ILE A 342 -8.07 12.20 20.47
CA ILE A 342 -8.44 11.21 19.46
C ILE A 342 -8.62 11.86 18.07
N PRO A 343 -7.96 11.36 17.01
CA PRO A 343 -8.15 11.86 15.66
C PRO A 343 -9.62 11.80 15.23
N SER A 344 -10.08 12.84 14.52
CA SER A 344 -11.48 12.97 14.05
C SER A 344 -11.95 11.74 13.24
N MET A 345 -11.05 11.16 12.45
CA MET A 345 -11.32 9.99 11.62
C MET A 345 -11.51 8.68 12.39
N PHE A 346 -11.13 8.60 13.68
CA PHE A 346 -11.37 7.39 14.48
C PHE A 346 -12.83 7.33 14.96
N GLY A 347 -13.48 8.48 15.18
CA GLY A 347 -14.83 8.55 15.73
C GLY A 347 -15.94 8.06 14.78
N ASN A 348 -15.70 8.04 13.47
CA ASN A 348 -16.70 7.64 12.47
C ASN A 348 -16.67 6.13 12.14
N LYS A 349 -15.84 5.35 12.84
CA LYS A 349 -15.32 4.06 12.35
C LYS A 349 -15.12 3.08 13.51
N HIS A 350 -16.19 2.77 14.25
CA HIS A 350 -16.10 2.08 15.55
C HIS A 350 -15.38 0.71 15.51
N ASP A 351 -15.46 -0.01 14.39
CA ASP A 351 -14.82 -1.33 14.20
C ASP A 351 -14.15 -1.50 12.82
N SER A 352 -13.85 -0.39 12.11
CA SER A 352 -13.26 -0.51 10.78
C SER A 352 -11.75 -0.67 10.84
N ILE A 353 -11.21 -1.47 9.93
CA ILE A 353 -9.77 -1.63 9.74
C ILE A 353 -9.13 -0.31 9.33
N TYR A 354 -8.05 0.03 10.00
CA TYR A 354 -7.21 1.19 9.72
C TYR A 354 -6.45 0.99 8.40
N SER A 355 -6.50 1.99 7.53
CA SER A 355 -5.89 1.95 6.20
C SER A 355 -4.83 3.05 6.02
N PRO A 356 -3.91 2.94 5.04
CA PRO A 356 -2.96 4.01 4.73
C PRO A 356 -3.64 5.32 4.33
N GLY A 357 -4.84 5.25 3.75
CA GLY A 357 -5.66 6.42 3.44
C GLY A 357 -6.05 7.22 4.69
N ASP A 358 -6.25 6.55 5.82
CA ASP A 358 -6.53 7.23 7.10
C ASP A 358 -5.30 8.02 7.59
N THR A 359 -4.08 7.49 7.41
CA THR A 359 -2.85 8.25 7.70
C THR A 359 -2.71 9.47 6.80
N MET A 360 -3.04 9.34 5.52
CA MET A 360 -2.99 10.47 4.58
C MET A 360 -4.04 11.53 4.89
N ALA A 361 -5.23 11.15 5.35
CA ALA A 361 -6.24 12.08 5.83
C ALA A 361 -5.74 12.88 7.05
N GLN A 362 -5.04 12.24 8.01
CA GLN A 362 -4.46 12.96 9.15
C GLN A 362 -3.35 13.93 8.72
N TYR A 363 -2.47 13.53 7.80
CA TYR A 363 -1.48 14.44 7.22
C TYR A 363 -2.14 15.62 6.49
N MET A 364 -3.26 15.38 5.80
CA MET A 364 -4.02 16.45 5.15
C MET A 364 -4.53 17.48 6.15
N GLU A 365 -5.13 17.02 7.26
CA GLU A 365 -5.61 17.90 8.32
C GLU A 365 -4.45 18.72 8.92
N LEU A 366 -3.32 18.07 9.20
CA LEU A 366 -2.10 18.73 9.67
C LEU A 366 -1.63 19.82 8.70
N PHE A 367 -1.51 19.48 7.43
CA PHE A 367 -1.06 20.41 6.38
C PHE A 367 -2.02 21.57 6.19
N ASN A 368 -3.33 21.32 6.21
CA ASN A 368 -4.33 22.38 6.12
C ASN A 368 -4.32 23.29 7.35
N LYS A 369 -4.07 22.75 8.55
CA LYS A 369 -3.89 23.56 9.76
C LYS A 369 -2.68 24.48 9.65
N ILE A 370 -1.55 23.98 9.16
CA ILE A 370 -0.32 24.76 8.96
C ILE A 370 -0.53 25.84 7.87
N ARG A 371 -1.20 25.51 6.76
CA ARG A 371 -1.56 26.49 5.71
C ARG A 371 -2.45 27.62 6.27
N LYS A 372 -3.43 27.31 7.12
CA LYS A 372 -4.33 28.31 7.74
C LYS A 372 -3.58 29.23 8.72
N GLN A 373 -2.61 28.71 9.47
CA GLN A 373 -1.77 29.52 10.37
C GLN A 373 -0.97 30.60 9.63
N GLN A 374 -0.74 30.44 8.31
CA GLN A 374 -0.09 31.44 7.47
C GLN A 374 -1.02 32.59 7.02
N GLN A 375 -2.33 32.34 6.92
CA GLN A 375 -3.30 33.32 6.37
C GLN A 375 -3.77 34.35 7.40
N VAL A 376 -3.46 34.18 8.69
CA VAL A 376 -3.73 35.19 9.71
C VAL A 376 -2.64 36.26 9.60
N PRO A 377 -2.95 37.50 9.16
CA PRO A 377 -1.99 38.58 9.24
C PRO A 377 -1.67 38.79 10.71
N VAL A 378 -0.40 39.06 11.04
CA VAL A 378 -0.03 39.65 12.32
C VAL A 378 -0.64 41.06 12.36
N ALA A 379 -1.92 41.13 12.67
CA ALA A 379 -2.63 42.36 12.94
C ALA A 379 -2.28 42.79 14.37
N GLY A 380 -1.35 43.74 14.46
CA GLY A 380 -1.13 44.52 15.67
C GLY A 380 0.08 44.09 16.50
N ILE A 381 1.24 44.62 16.16
CA ILE A 381 2.10 45.24 17.17
C ILE A 381 2.38 46.66 16.65
N ARG A 382 1.90 47.64 17.43
CA ARG A 382 2.02 49.08 17.20
C ARG A 382 3.46 49.56 17.19
#